data_AF-A0A0F9LR56-F1
#
_entry.id   AF-A0A0F9LR56-F1
#
_cell.length_a   1.000
_cell.length_b   1.000
_cell.length_c   1.000
_cell.angle_alpha   90.00
_cell.angle_beta   90.00
_cell.angle_gamma   90.00
#
_symmetry.space_group_name_H-M   'P 1'
#
loop_
_entity.id
_entity.type
_entity.pdbx_description
1 polymer ?
#
loop_
_entity_poly.entity_id
_entity_poly.type
_entity_poly.pdbx_seq_one_letter_code
_entity_poly.pdbx_strand_id
1 'polypeptide(L)'
;MSNVLTPKQENYAQDLFTGMYQRDAYIKNYTTNSSNMAVIDANASRLANNEKIIARITELREAAKSVKIANVQERQERLSIFLREDNYTKFGRSRQSNIQAADVLNKMDKIYETAPTLVSNTTTNIIVMDKETKDLISGVKDRTIKFIEGEVIDE
;
A
#
# COMPACT_ATOMS: atom_id res chain seq x y z
N MET A 1 32.37 -15.49 2.49
CA MET A 1 31.58 -16.67 2.06
C MET A 1 31.46 -16.62 0.55
N SER A 2 31.79 -17.70 -0.16
CA SER A 2 31.79 -17.72 -1.62
C SER A 2 30.34 -17.65 -2.15
N ASN A 3 29.97 -16.47 -2.61
CA ASN A 3 28.64 -16.05 -3.07
C ASN A 3 28.37 -16.49 -4.52
N VAL A 4 28.84 -17.68 -4.90
CA VAL A 4 28.76 -18.11 -6.30
C VAL A 4 27.41 -18.79 -6.52
N LEU A 5 26.48 -18.01 -7.07
CA LEU A 5 25.24 -18.54 -7.66
C LEU A 5 25.59 -19.27 -8.95
N THR A 6 24.87 -20.35 -9.22
CA THR A 6 24.93 -20.98 -10.55
C THR A 6 24.28 -20.06 -11.59
N PRO A 7 24.63 -20.16 -12.89
CA PRO A 7 24.03 -19.31 -13.93
C PRO A 7 22.50 -19.35 -13.95
N LYS A 8 21.90 -20.52 -13.68
CA LYS A 8 20.43 -20.68 -13.60
C LYS A 8 19.82 -19.94 -12.41
N GLN A 9 20.50 -19.95 -11.26
CA GLN A 9 20.05 -19.23 -10.07
C GLN A 9 20.20 -17.73 -10.23
N GLU A 10 21.26 -17.26 -10.89
CA GLU A 10 21.45 -15.85 -11.22
C GLU A 10 20.34 -15.35 -12.15
N ASN A 11 20.07 -16.06 -13.25
CA ASN A 11 18.98 -15.67 -14.16
C ASN A 11 17.62 -15.68 -13.46
N TYR A 12 17.36 -16.66 -12.59
CA TYR A 12 16.15 -16.70 -11.78
C TYR A 12 16.04 -15.47 -10.86
N ALA A 13 17.12 -15.08 -10.18
CA ALA A 13 17.15 -13.90 -9.33
C ALA A 13 16.90 -12.60 -10.13
N GLN A 14 17.47 -12.49 -11.34
CA GLN A 14 17.24 -11.35 -12.23
C GLN A 14 15.78 -11.29 -12.73
N ASP A 15 15.19 -12.43 -13.09
CA ASP A 15 13.78 -12.49 -13.50
C ASP A 15 12.83 -12.07 -12.36
N LEU A 16 13.12 -12.49 -11.12
CA LEU A 16 12.37 -12.00 -9.95
C LEU A 16 12.56 -10.50 -9.71
N PHE A 17 13.76 -9.99 -9.90
CA PHE A 17 14.05 -8.55 -9.77
C PHE A 17 13.29 -7.71 -10.82
N THR A 18 13.13 -8.22 -12.04
CA THR A 18 12.36 -7.55 -13.10
C THR A 18 10.84 -7.66 -12.94
N GLY A 19 10.36 -8.38 -11.93
CA GLY A 19 8.94 -8.48 -11.58
C GLY A 19 8.23 -9.72 -12.12
N MET A 20 8.96 -10.72 -12.62
CA MET A 20 8.38 -11.99 -13.03
C MET A 20 7.89 -12.79 -11.82
N TYR A 21 6.78 -13.53 -11.98
CA TYR A 21 6.29 -14.43 -10.94
C TYR A 21 7.24 -15.60 -10.72
N GLN A 22 7.34 -16.08 -9.47
CA GLN A 22 8.25 -17.16 -9.07
C GLN A 22 8.11 -18.42 -9.92
N ARG A 23 6.86 -18.82 -10.21
CA ARG A 23 6.57 -19.97 -11.08
C ARG A 23 7.16 -19.78 -12.48
N ASP A 24 6.88 -18.65 -13.10
CA ASP A 24 7.28 -18.38 -14.48
C ASP A 24 8.80 -18.26 -14.60
N ALA A 25 9.43 -17.56 -13.66
CA ALA A 25 10.89 -17.48 -13.55
C ALA A 25 11.52 -18.87 -13.37
N TYR A 26 10.88 -19.75 -12.60
CA TYR A 26 11.38 -21.12 -12.39
C TYR A 26 11.28 -21.95 -13.66
N ILE A 27 10.13 -21.94 -14.34
CA ILE A 27 9.91 -22.66 -15.60
C ILE A 27 10.88 -22.17 -16.68
N LYS A 28 11.12 -20.87 -16.75
CA LYS A 28 12.04 -20.26 -17.72
C LYS A 28 13.50 -20.69 -17.53
N ASN A 29 13.95 -20.82 -16.28
CA ASN A 29 15.37 -21.07 -15.96
C ASN A 29 15.69 -22.54 -15.64
N TYR A 30 14.69 -23.34 -15.31
CA TYR A 30 14.84 -24.74 -14.95
C TYR A 30 13.98 -25.61 -15.86
N THR A 31 14.62 -26.56 -16.53
CA THR A 31 13.94 -27.64 -17.26
C THR A 31 13.19 -28.51 -16.25
N THR A 32 11.86 -28.44 -16.24
CA THR A 32 11.03 -29.24 -15.35
C THR A 32 10.59 -30.52 -16.05
N ASN A 33 11.03 -31.68 -15.55
CA ASN A 33 10.52 -32.98 -16.02
C ASN A 33 9.11 -33.28 -15.49
N SER A 34 8.59 -32.45 -14.59
CA SER A 34 7.26 -32.54 -14.02
C SER A 34 6.32 -31.60 -14.75
N SER A 35 5.25 -32.13 -15.34
CA SER A 35 4.12 -31.33 -15.83
C SER A 35 3.16 -30.91 -14.70
N ASN A 36 3.42 -31.34 -13.46
CA ASN A 36 2.57 -31.03 -12.31
C ASN A 36 2.92 -29.64 -11.74
N MET A 37 1.98 -28.70 -11.88
CA MET A 37 2.13 -27.32 -11.42
C MET A 37 2.38 -27.20 -9.92
N ALA A 38 1.77 -28.06 -9.09
CA ALA A 38 1.96 -28.00 -7.64
C ALA A 38 3.42 -28.28 -7.23
N VAL A 39 4.10 -29.16 -7.95
CA VAL A 39 5.52 -29.47 -7.72
C VAL A 39 6.40 -28.29 -8.15
N ILE A 40 6.07 -27.66 -9.28
CA ILE A 40 6.77 -26.47 -9.77
C ILE A 40 6.65 -25.34 -8.75
N ASP A 41 5.45 -25.09 -8.23
CA ASP A 41 5.21 -24.03 -7.24
C ASP A 41 5.98 -24.25 -5.95
N ALA A 42 5.97 -25.49 -5.43
CA ALA A 42 6.70 -25.84 -4.23
C ALA A 42 8.22 -25.61 -4.41
N ASN A 43 8.77 -25.98 -5.58
CA ASN A 43 10.18 -25.79 -5.87
C ASN A 43 10.54 -24.33 -6.10
N ALA A 44 9.70 -23.57 -6.82
CA ALA A 44 9.88 -22.14 -7.04
C ALA A 44 9.87 -21.36 -5.71
N SER A 45 8.92 -21.68 -4.83
CA SER A 45 8.83 -21.09 -3.49
C SER A 45 10.06 -21.42 -2.63
N ARG A 46 10.51 -22.68 -2.61
CA ARG A 46 11.76 -23.07 -1.93
C ARG A 46 12.97 -22.31 -2.46
N LEU A 47 13.05 -22.13 -3.78
CA LEU A 47 14.15 -21.43 -4.41
C LEU A 47 14.10 -19.92 -4.11
N ALA A 48 12.92 -19.31 -4.13
CA ALA A 48 12.73 -17.90 -3.76
C ALA A 48 13.13 -17.61 -2.30
N ASN A 49 12.94 -18.59 -1.41
CA ASN A 49 13.32 -18.50 0.00
C ASN A 49 14.79 -18.88 0.27
N ASN A 50 15.58 -19.19 -0.76
CA ASN A 50 16.99 -19.52 -0.58
C ASN A 50 17.79 -18.26 -0.22
N GLU A 51 18.55 -18.33 0.88
CA GLU A 51 19.36 -17.22 1.41
C GLU A 51 20.25 -16.55 0.34
N LYS A 52 20.85 -17.33 -0.56
CA LYS A 52 21.73 -16.81 -1.61
C LYS A 52 20.96 -16.00 -2.65
N ILE A 53 19.76 -16.44 -3.00
CA ILE A 53 18.91 -15.75 -3.99
C ILE A 53 18.34 -14.48 -3.38
N ILE A 54 17.90 -14.54 -2.11
CA ILE A 54 17.47 -13.35 -1.37
C ILE A 54 18.59 -12.32 -1.33
N ALA A 55 19.80 -12.72 -0.92
CA ALA A 55 20.97 -11.84 -0.87
C ALA A 55 21.27 -11.19 -2.23
N ARG A 56 21.17 -11.96 -3.31
CA ARG A 56 21.38 -11.44 -4.66
C ARG A 56 20.32 -10.44 -5.10
N ILE A 57 19.04 -10.72 -4.82
CA ILE A 57 17.95 -9.79 -5.12
C ILE A 57 18.10 -8.50 -4.30
N THR A 58 18.55 -8.59 -3.04
CA THR A 58 18.83 -7.39 -2.23
C THR A 58 19.97 -6.57 -2.82
N GLU A 59 21.06 -7.20 -3.27
CA GLU A 59 22.15 -6.51 -3.98
C GLU A 59 21.65 -5.80 -5.25
N LEU A 60 20.85 -6.48 -6.08
CA LEU A 60 20.28 -5.89 -7.30
C LEU A 60 19.37 -4.69 -6.98
N ARG A 61 18.54 -4.81 -5.94
CA ARG A 61 17.70 -3.70 -5.46
C ARG A 61 18.52 -2.54 -4.94
N GLU A 62 19.59 -2.80 -4.20
CA GLU A 62 20.50 -1.77 -3.70
C GLU A 62 21.25 -1.06 -4.83
N ALA A 63 21.77 -1.80 -5.81
CA ALA A 63 22.42 -1.24 -6.99
C ALA A 63 21.44 -0.41 -7.84
N ALA A 64 20.16 -0.80 -7.89
CA ALA A 64 19.12 -0.06 -8.60
C ALA A 64 18.59 1.17 -7.85
N LYS A 65 18.93 1.36 -6.56
CA LYS A 65 18.55 2.57 -5.84
C LYS A 65 19.24 3.76 -6.51
N SER A 66 18.45 4.66 -7.09
CA SER A 66 18.96 5.92 -7.59
C SER A 66 19.48 6.76 -6.43
N VAL A 67 20.71 7.26 -6.51
CA VAL A 67 21.30 8.21 -5.55
C VAL A 67 20.45 9.48 -5.40
N LYS A 68 19.58 9.78 -6.37
CA LYS A 68 18.67 10.94 -6.32
C LYS A 68 17.46 10.71 -5.41
N ILE A 69 17.14 9.47 -5.05
CA ILE A 69 15.99 9.13 -4.20
C ILE A 69 16.52 8.93 -2.78
N ALA A 70 16.14 9.84 -1.87
CA ALA A 70 16.53 9.75 -0.47
C ALA A 70 15.99 8.47 0.17
N ASN A 71 16.85 7.76 0.87
CA ASN A 71 16.45 6.55 1.58
C ASN A 71 15.60 6.88 2.84
N VAL A 72 15.09 5.86 3.54
CA VAL A 72 14.23 6.08 4.73
C VAL A 72 15.00 6.83 5.83
N GLN A 73 16.24 6.44 6.08
CA GLN A 73 17.10 7.04 7.10
C GLN A 73 17.41 8.51 6.79
N GLU A 74 17.84 8.82 5.57
CA GLU A 74 18.12 10.19 5.14
C GLU A 74 16.90 11.11 5.27
N ARG A 75 15.70 10.60 4.97
CA ARG A 75 14.45 11.33 5.17
C ARG A 75 14.17 11.59 6.65
N GLN A 76 14.38 10.60 7.52
CA GLN A 76 14.23 10.76 8.97
C GLN A 76 15.22 11.79 9.53
N GLU A 77 16.47 11.75 9.10
CA GLU A 77 17.50 12.71 9.49
C GLU A 77 17.11 14.13 9.06
N ARG A 78 16.72 14.33 7.79
CA ARG A 78 16.23 15.61 7.27
C ARG A 78 15.02 16.14 8.05
N LEU A 79 14.02 15.30 8.31
CA LEU A 79 12.82 15.70 9.06
C LEU A 79 13.16 16.06 10.52
N SER A 80 14.11 15.34 11.13
CA SER A 80 14.57 15.63 12.49
C SER A 80 15.28 16.98 12.58
N ILE A 81 15.98 17.41 11.53
CA ILE A 81 16.56 18.76 11.43
C ILE A 81 15.43 19.80 11.41
N PHE A 82 14.47 19.66 10.49
CA PHE A 82 13.34 20.60 10.40
C PHE A 82 12.50 20.69 11.67
N LEU A 83 12.39 19.58 12.41
CA LEU A 83 11.70 19.54 13.69
C LEU A 83 12.38 20.41 14.77
N ARG A 84 13.72 20.46 14.75
CA ARG A 84 14.54 21.17 15.75
C ARG A 84 14.85 22.61 15.35
N GLU A 85 14.82 22.94 14.06
CA GLU A 85 15.08 24.28 13.58
C GLU A 85 14.01 25.27 14.03
N ASP A 86 14.44 26.46 14.48
CA ASP A 86 13.56 27.58 14.65
C ASP A 86 13.18 28.12 13.26
N ASN A 87 12.00 27.74 12.78
CA ASN A 87 11.49 28.22 11.50
C ASN A 87 10.94 29.64 11.65
N TYR A 88 11.41 30.59 10.84
CA TYR A 88 10.95 31.98 10.86
C TYR A 88 10.20 32.32 9.56
N THR A 89 9.08 33.01 9.70
CA THR A 89 8.33 33.61 8.60
C THR A 89 8.35 35.12 8.74
N LYS A 90 7.85 35.84 7.74
CA LYS A 90 7.67 37.31 7.79
C LYS A 90 6.81 37.80 8.97
N PHE A 91 6.14 36.89 9.69
CA PHE A 91 5.31 37.16 10.86
C PHE A 91 5.88 36.62 12.18
N GLY A 92 7.15 36.19 12.20
CA GLY A 92 7.81 35.63 13.39
C GLY A 92 8.03 34.11 13.32
N ARG A 93 8.24 33.46 14.47
CA ARG A 93 8.49 32.01 14.54
C ARG A 93 7.26 31.22 14.08
N SER A 94 7.44 30.36 13.07
CA SER A 94 6.44 29.42 12.57
C SER A 94 6.65 28.05 13.20
N ARG A 95 5.67 27.61 14.01
CA ARG A 95 5.65 26.26 14.58
C ARG A 95 5.09 25.21 13.62
N GLN A 96 4.41 25.64 12.56
CA GLN A 96 3.71 24.74 11.64
C GLN A 96 4.68 23.79 10.92
N SER A 97 5.86 24.27 10.51
CA SER A 97 6.89 23.44 9.87
C SER A 97 7.35 22.30 10.80
N ASN A 98 7.59 22.61 12.07
CA ASN A 98 8.04 21.65 13.07
C ASN A 98 6.93 20.62 13.38
N ILE A 99 5.68 21.07 13.50
CA ILE A 99 4.52 20.19 13.73
C ILE A 99 4.35 19.22 12.56
N GLN A 100 4.49 19.69 11.32
CA GLN A 100 4.41 18.83 10.13
C GLN A 100 5.56 17.81 10.09
N ALA A 101 6.79 18.22 10.42
CA ALA A 101 7.91 17.29 10.49
C ALA A 101 7.69 16.19 11.55
N ALA A 102 7.18 16.56 12.74
CA ALA A 102 6.83 15.60 13.79
C ALA A 102 5.72 14.62 13.35
N ASP A 103 4.67 15.12 12.70
CA ASP A 103 3.57 14.29 12.22
C ASP A 103 4.04 13.25 11.19
N VAL A 104 4.88 13.68 10.23
CA VAL A 104 5.44 12.76 9.23
C VAL A 104 6.33 11.71 9.89
N LEU A 105 7.18 12.09 10.85
CA LEU A 105 8.01 11.13 11.60
C LEU A 105 7.16 10.10 12.34
N ASN A 106 6.11 10.53 13.05
CA ASN A 106 5.20 9.64 13.75
C ASN A 106 4.48 8.66 12.81
N LYS A 107 4.13 9.10 11.58
CA LYS A 107 3.57 8.23 10.53
C LYS A 107 4.59 7.23 10.01
N MET A 108 5.85 7.63 9.86
CA MET A 108 6.93 6.72 9.45
C MET A 108 7.18 5.62 10.50
N ASP A 109 7.11 5.98 11.78
CA ASP A 109 7.29 5.06 12.91
C ASP A 109 6.01 4.26 13.25
N LYS A 110 4.93 4.46 12.48
CA LYS A 110 3.62 3.82 12.69
C LYS A 110 3.04 4.00 14.09
N ILE A 111 3.34 5.11 14.74
CA ILE A 111 2.82 5.45 16.08
C ILE A 111 1.31 5.70 16.01
N TYR A 112 0.82 6.21 14.87
CA TYR A 112 -0.60 6.33 14.60
C TYR A 112 -1.11 5.05 13.92
N GLU A 113 -1.58 4.09 14.72
CA GLU A 113 -2.42 3.02 14.20
C GLU A 113 -3.81 3.59 13.94
N THR A 114 -4.12 3.88 12.67
CA THR A 114 -5.51 4.05 12.27
C THR A 114 -6.08 2.65 12.15
N ALA A 115 -6.94 2.26 13.11
CA ALA A 115 -7.74 1.06 12.95
C ALA A 115 -8.41 1.13 11.57
N PRO A 116 -8.36 0.06 10.75
CA PRO A 116 -9.00 0.09 9.45
C PRO A 116 -10.49 0.38 9.67
N THR A 117 -10.94 1.57 9.29
CA THR A 117 -12.36 1.84 9.18
C THR A 117 -12.87 0.89 8.11
N LEU A 118 -13.54 -0.19 8.52
CA LEU A 118 -14.29 -1.05 7.63
C LEU A 118 -15.43 -0.21 7.05
N VAL A 119 -15.15 0.51 5.97
CA VAL A 119 -16.20 1.20 5.20
C VAL A 119 -16.88 0.11 4.39
N SER A 120 -17.86 -0.55 5.02
CA SER A 120 -18.67 -1.56 4.34
C SER A 120 -19.58 -0.85 3.34
N ASN A 121 -19.27 -0.96 2.05
CA ASN A 121 -20.15 -0.50 0.96
C ASN A 121 -21.34 -1.44 0.74
N THR A 122 -21.71 -2.25 1.73
CA THR A 122 -22.87 -3.13 1.65
C THR A 122 -24.15 -2.29 1.63
N THR A 123 -24.82 -2.28 0.49
CA THR A 123 -26.19 -1.78 0.37
C THR A 123 -27.15 -2.76 1.02
N THR A 124 -27.77 -2.36 2.13
CA THR A 124 -28.86 -3.11 2.76
C THR A 124 -30.20 -2.66 2.17
N ASN A 125 -30.85 -3.54 1.42
CA ASN A 125 -32.22 -3.33 0.95
C ASN A 125 -33.19 -3.56 2.10
N ILE A 126 -33.79 -2.50 2.63
CA ILE A 126 -34.87 -2.61 3.62
C ILE A 126 -36.18 -2.86 2.89
N ILE A 127 -36.77 -4.04 3.05
CA ILE A 127 -38.07 -4.39 2.48
C ILE A 127 -39.15 -4.14 3.52
N VAL A 128 -39.96 -3.12 3.29
CA VAL A 128 -41.11 -2.79 4.13
C VAL A 128 -42.34 -3.49 3.57
N MET A 129 -42.89 -4.44 4.33
CA MET A 129 -44.06 -5.24 3.91
C MET A 129 -45.40 -4.60 4.31
N ASP A 130 -45.40 -3.83 5.41
CA ASP A 130 -46.59 -3.13 5.87
C ASP A 130 -46.93 -1.93 4.98
N LYS A 131 -48.21 -1.81 4.61
CA LYS A 131 -48.68 -0.81 3.65
C LYS A 131 -48.65 0.60 4.25
N GLU A 132 -49.06 0.74 5.51
CA GLU A 132 -49.10 2.04 6.18
C GLU A 132 -47.69 2.63 6.33
N THR A 133 -46.73 1.79 6.72
CA THR A 133 -45.31 2.15 6.81
C THR A 133 -44.71 2.50 5.43
N LYS A 134 -45.12 1.81 4.37
CA LYS A 134 -44.67 2.08 2.99
C LYS A 134 -45.14 3.45 2.50
N ASP A 135 -46.39 3.79 2.78
CA ASP A 135 -46.98 5.07 2.39
C ASP A 135 -46.28 6.24 3.13
N LEU A 136 -46.01 6.09 4.42
CA LEU A 136 -45.24 7.07 5.20
C LEU A 136 -43.84 7.32 4.64
N ILE A 137 -43.11 6.26 4.29
CA ILE A 137 -41.74 6.36 3.74
C ILE A 137 -41.75 7.00 2.35
N SER A 138 -42.77 6.71 1.52
CA SER A 138 -42.91 7.35 0.21
C SER A 138 -43.12 8.87 0.34
N GLY A 139 -43.97 9.31 1.28
CA GLY A 139 -44.18 10.74 1.53
C GLY A 139 -42.94 11.47 2.05
N VAL A 140 -42.08 10.81 2.83
CA VAL A 140 -40.79 11.38 3.25
C VAL A 140 -39.85 11.54 2.05
N LYS A 141 -39.79 10.55 1.15
CA LYS A 141 -38.97 10.63 -0.07
C LYS A 141 -39.37 11.82 -0.93
N ASP A 142 -40.66 12.01 -1.17
CA ASP A 142 -41.16 13.09 -2.04
C ASP A 142 -40.90 14.48 -1.45
N ARG A 143 -41.08 14.65 -0.13
CA ARG A 143 -40.71 15.89 0.57
C ARG A 143 -39.22 16.20 0.49
N THR A 144 -38.38 15.18 0.59
CA THR A 144 -36.92 15.35 0.54
C THR A 144 -36.48 15.78 -0.87
N ILE A 145 -37.08 15.22 -1.92
CA ILE A 145 -36.84 15.62 -3.31
C ILE A 145 -37.25 17.07 -3.53
N LYS A 146 -38.46 17.47 -3.12
CA LYS A 146 -38.93 18.85 -3.22
C LYS A 146 -38.03 19.86 -2.50
N PHE A 147 -37.51 19.49 -1.33
CA PHE A 147 -36.55 20.32 -0.59
C PHE A 147 -35.22 20.48 -1.32
N ILE A 148 -34.70 19.40 -1.94
CA ILE A 148 -33.47 19.44 -2.74
C ILE A 148 -33.66 20.25 -4.04
N GLU A 149 -34.86 20.16 -4.64
CA GLU A 149 -35.21 20.86 -5.87
C GLU A 149 -35.66 22.32 -5.64
N GLY A 150 -35.74 22.76 -4.38
CA GLY A 150 -35.98 24.16 -4.02
C GLY A 150 -37.43 24.62 -4.17
N GLU A 151 -38.40 23.70 -4.23
CA GLU A 151 -39.82 24.05 -4.19
C GLU A 151 -40.23 24.48 -2.77
N VAL A 152 -40.88 25.65 -2.65
CA VAL A 152 -41.44 26.14 -1.37
C VAL A 152 -42.55 25.18 -0.96
N ILE A 153 -42.36 24.51 0.18
CA ILE A 153 -43.37 23.68 0.81
C ILE A 153 -44.26 24.62 1.61
N ASP A 154 -45.41 25.01 1.05
CA ASP A 154 -46.45 25.70 1.81
C ASP A 154 -47.04 24.74 2.86
N GLU A 155 -47.15 25.24 4.10
CA GLU A 155 -47.61 24.52 5.31
C GLU A 155 -49.05 23.98 5.21
#